data_AF-A0AAU4JC86-F1
#
_entry.id   AF-A0AAU4JC86-F1
#
_cell.length_a   1.000
_cell.length_b   1.000
_cell.length_c   1.000
_cell.angle_alpha   90.00
_cell.angle_beta   90.00
_cell.angle_gamma   90.00
#
_symmetry.space_group_name_H-M   'P 1'
#
loop_
_entity.id
_entity.type
_entity.pdbx_description
1 polymer ?
#
loop_
_entity_poly.entity_id
_entity_poly.type
_entity_poly.pdbx_seq_one_letter_code
_entity_poly.pdbx_strand_id
1 'polypeptide(L)'
;MEIPRRLIELRRAVEAADDRYRNNRGENATVALAVWSDATAALAQGVAAFAEENGLSRQEVESAVRRAAERRSPADRGLRPPR
;
A
#
# COMPACT_ATOMS: atom_id res chain seq x y z
N MET A 1 -12.75 -3.73 13.04
CA MET A 1 -11.33 -3.31 13.05
C MET A 1 -11.20 -2.12 12.13
N GLU A 2 -10.83 -0.97 12.67
CA GLU A 2 -10.51 0.23 11.89
C GLU A 2 -9.03 0.17 11.52
N ILE A 3 -8.71 0.20 10.22
CA ILE A 3 -7.33 0.15 9.75
C ILE A 3 -6.76 1.57 9.71
N PRO A 4 -5.61 1.84 10.36
CA PRO A 4 -4.97 3.14 10.30
C PRO A 4 -4.75 3.60 8.86
N ARG A 5 -5.15 4.83 8.55
CA ARG A 5 -4.99 5.43 7.22
C ARG A 5 -3.54 5.36 6.73
N ARG A 6 -2.57 5.52 7.64
CA ARG A 6 -1.14 5.40 7.34
C ARG A 6 -0.77 4.03 6.75
N LEU A 7 -1.35 2.92 7.22
CA LEU A 7 -1.07 1.58 6.66
C LEU A 7 -1.66 1.43 5.25
N ILE A 8 -2.82 2.03 5.02
CA ILE A 8 -3.46 2.04 3.69
C ILE A 8 -2.60 2.85 2.70
N GLU A 9 -2.10 4.01 3.12
CA GLU A 9 -1.23 4.86 2.31
C GLU A 9 0.12 4.21 2.03
N LEU A 10 0.74 3.55 3.03
CA LEU A 10 1.97 2.77 2.84
C LEU A 10 1.76 1.64 1.82
N ARG A 11 0.63 0.92 1.91
CA ARG A 11 0.30 -0.13 0.93
C ARG A 11 0.19 0.41 -0.49
N ARG A 12 -0.48 1.55 -0.67
CA ARG A 12 -0.58 2.22 -1.97
C ARG A 12 0.76 2.74 -2.47
N ALA A 13 1.64 3.20 -1.59
CA ALA A 13 2.98 3.64 -1.94
C ALA A 13 3.83 2.46 -2.45
N VAL A 14 3.74 1.30 -1.80
CA VAL A 14 4.39 0.06 -2.27
C VAL A 14 3.91 -0.31 -3.67
N GLU A 15 2.60 -0.31 -3.90
CA GLU A 15 2.01 -0.65 -5.21
C GLU A 15 2.44 0.35 -6.31
N ALA A 16 2.42 1.66 -6.01
CA ALA A 16 2.87 2.68 -6.95
C ALA A 16 4.38 2.59 -7.25
N ALA A 17 5.20 2.20 -6.26
CA ALA A 17 6.63 2.01 -6.44
C ALA A 17 6.97 0.76 -7.26
N ASP A 18 6.24 -0.34 -7.04
CA ASP A 18 6.36 -1.58 -7.85
C ASP A 18 5.98 -1.30 -9.31
N ASP A 19 4.86 -0.62 -9.56
CA ASP A 19 4.46 -0.21 -10.90
C ASP A 19 5.53 0.66 -11.57
N ARG A 20 6.08 1.65 -10.86
CA ARG A 20 7.18 2.47 -11.40
C ARG A 20 8.43 1.66 -11.68
N TYR A 21 8.82 0.76 -10.78
CA TYR A 21 9.99 -0.09 -10.97
C TYR A 21 9.87 -0.94 -12.24
N ARG A 22 8.72 -1.59 -12.44
CA ARG A 22 8.44 -2.41 -13.63
C ARG A 22 8.47 -1.60 -14.93
N ASN A 23 8.05 -0.35 -14.88
CA ASN A 23 7.94 0.53 -16.06
C ASN A 23 9.19 1.40 -16.33
N ASN A 24 10.19 1.39 -15.44
CA ASN A 24 11.42 2.17 -15.61
C ASN A 24 12.64 1.29 -15.93
N ARG A 25 13.70 1.94 -16.44
CA ARG A 25 15.00 1.33 -16.75
C ARG A 25 16.13 2.24 -16.26
N GLY A 26 17.34 1.69 -16.14
CA GLY A 26 18.51 2.43 -15.71
C GLY A 26 18.36 3.03 -14.31
N GLU A 27 18.87 4.24 -14.11
CA GLU A 27 18.89 4.94 -12.82
C GLU A 27 17.49 5.13 -12.21
N ASN A 28 16.47 5.38 -13.04
CA ASN A 28 15.08 5.51 -12.59
C ASN A 28 14.53 4.21 -11.99
N ALA A 29 14.98 3.04 -12.47
CA ALA A 29 14.60 1.76 -11.88
C ALA A 29 15.28 1.55 -10.52
N THR A 30 16.54 1.98 -10.36
CA THR A 30 17.24 1.92 -9.07
C THR A 30 16.57 2.80 -8.02
N VAL A 31 16.18 4.03 -8.38
CA VAL A 31 15.43 4.92 -7.48
C VAL A 31 14.08 4.32 -7.12
N ALA A 32 13.34 3.79 -8.10
CA ALA A 32 12.05 3.14 -7.85
C ALA A 32 12.19 1.92 -6.92
N LEU A 33 13.26 1.14 -7.06
CA LEU A 33 13.54 -0.02 -6.22
C LEU A 33 13.86 0.38 -4.77
N ALA A 34 14.64 1.46 -4.56
CA ALA A 34 14.93 1.98 -3.23
C ALA A 34 13.63 2.43 -2.54
N VAL A 35 12.81 3.22 -3.23
CA VAL A 35 11.51 3.67 -2.71
C VAL A 35 10.58 2.49 -2.41
N TRP A 36 10.54 1.47 -3.28
CA TRP A 36 9.77 0.26 -3.06
C TRP A 36 10.23 -0.50 -1.80
N SER A 37 11.53 -0.61 -1.61
CA SER A 37 12.13 -1.30 -0.46
C SER A 37 11.78 -0.58 0.85
N ASP A 38 11.96 0.74 0.90
CA ASP A 38 11.64 1.55 2.08
C ASP A 38 10.15 1.50 2.44
N ALA A 39 9.28 1.64 1.43
CA ALA A 39 7.84 1.55 1.62
C ALA A 39 7.40 0.16 2.12
N THR A 40 8.03 -0.90 1.61
CA THR A 40 7.74 -2.28 2.01
C THR A 40 8.19 -2.55 3.44
N ALA A 41 9.38 -2.07 3.83
CA ALA A 41 9.88 -2.19 5.20
C ALA A 41 8.97 -1.42 6.19
N ALA A 42 8.60 -0.18 5.86
CA ALA A 42 7.71 0.63 6.68
C ALA A 42 6.31 0.00 6.82
N LEU A 43 5.77 -0.58 5.74
CA LEU A 43 4.51 -1.32 5.78
C LEU A 43 4.61 -2.55 6.68
N ALA A 44 5.67 -3.36 6.53
CA ALA A 44 5.87 -4.56 7.33
C ALA A 44 5.99 -4.25 8.83
N GLN A 45 6.75 -3.21 9.19
CA GLN A 45 6.85 -2.74 10.56
C GLN A 45 5.51 -2.23 11.10
N GLY A 46 4.79 -1.41 10.33
CA GLY A 46 3.50 -0.87 10.75
C GLY A 46 2.43 -1.95 10.93
N VAL A 47 2.41 -2.96 10.06
CA VAL A 47 1.52 -4.12 10.20
C VAL A 47 1.86 -4.92 11.45
N ALA A 48 3.15 -5.20 11.70
CA ALA A 48 3.58 -5.94 12.88
C ALA A 48 3.20 -5.22 14.18
N ALA A 49 3.52 -3.93 14.29
CA ALA A 49 3.15 -3.12 15.45
C ALA A 49 1.63 -3.10 15.68
N PHE A 50 0.84 -2.86 14.63
CA PHE A 50 -0.62 -2.84 14.75
C PHE A 50 -1.19 -4.21 15.14
N ALA A 51 -0.62 -5.30 14.61
CA ALA A 51 -1.03 -6.66 14.97
C ALA A 51 -0.76 -6.96 16.45
N GLU A 52 0.43 -6.61 16.94
CA GLU A 52 0.81 -6.76 18.35
C GLU A 52 -0.08 -5.91 19.27
N GLU A 53 -0.27 -4.63 18.95
CA GLU A 53 -1.09 -3.70 19.75
C GLU A 53 -2.55 -4.14 19.88
N ASN A 54 -3.09 -4.84 18.88
CA ASN A 54 -4.50 -5.24 18.84
C ASN A 54 -4.70 -6.75 19.11
N GLY A 55 -3.64 -7.50 19.41
CA GLY A 55 -3.73 -8.94 19.64
C GLY A 55 -4.21 -9.75 18.42
N LEU A 56 -3.87 -9.28 17.22
CA LEU A 56 -4.29 -9.87 15.95
C LEU A 56 -3.13 -10.64 15.31
N SER A 57 -3.44 -11.55 14.38
CA SER A 57 -2.38 -12.10 13.54
C SER A 57 -1.93 -11.07 12.49
N ARG A 58 -0.64 -11.10 12.18
CA ARG A 58 -0.06 -10.30 11.09
C ARG A 58 -0.82 -10.52 9.77
N GLN A 59 -1.19 -11.76 9.46
CA GLN A 59 -1.88 -12.13 8.22
C GLN A 59 -3.29 -11.50 8.11
N GLU A 60 -4.02 -11.40 9.23
CA GLU A 60 -5.32 -10.72 9.27
C GLU A 60 -5.18 -9.23 8.99
N VAL A 61 -4.18 -8.58 9.61
CA VAL A 61 -3.89 -7.16 9.39
C VAL A 61 -3.47 -6.90 7.95
N GLU A 62 -2.55 -7.70 7.37
CA GLU A 62 -2.14 -7.57 5.97
C GLU A 62 -3.33 -7.71 5.01
N SER A 63 -4.20 -8.69 5.26
CA SER A 63 -5.41 -8.90 4.45
C SER A 63 -6.40 -7.75 4.56
N ALA A 64 -6.55 -7.18 5.76
CA ALA A 64 -7.42 -6.03 5.99
C ALA A 64 -6.87 -4.76 5.33
N VAL A 65 -5.57 -4.50 5.46
CA VAL A 65 -4.87 -3.38 4.80
C VAL A 65 -4.98 -3.49 3.28
N ARG A 66 -4.76 -4.69 2.70
CA ARG A 66 -4.92 -4.92 1.26
C ARG A 66 -6.33 -4.56 0.79
N ARG A 67 -7.36 -5.11 1.44
CA ARG A 67 -8.77 -4.82 1.10
C ARG A 67 -9.12 -3.34 1.25
N ALA A 68 -8.55 -2.67 2.25
CA ALA A 68 -8.76 -1.24 2.48
C ALA A 68 -8.06 -0.37 1.42
N ALA A 69 -6.88 -0.78 0.94
CA ALA A 69 -6.18 -0.11 -0.15
C ALA A 69 -6.93 -0.24 -1.48
N GLU A 70 -7.46 -1.44 -1.77
CA GLU A 70 -8.25 -1.78 -2.97
C GLU A 70 -9.63 -1.11 -2.99
N ARG A 71 -10.23 -0.82 -1.83
CA ARG A 71 -11.41 0.05 -1.72
C ARG A 71 -11.02 1.48 -2.12
N ARG A 72 -11.03 1.76 -3.43
CA ARG A 72 -11.13 3.12 -3.97
C ARG A 72 -12.28 3.81 -3.25
N SER A 73 -12.02 4.99 -2.70
CA SER A 73 -13.10 5.87 -2.22
C SER A 73 -14.14 6.00 -3.34
N PRO A 74 -15.46 5.93 -3.05
CA PRO A 74 -16.52 6.06 -4.05
C PRO A 74 -16.43 7.34 -4.91
N ALA A 75 -15.67 8.35 -4.46
CA ALA A 75 -15.35 9.56 -5.22
C ALA A 75 -14.62 9.32 -6.56
N ASP A 76 -13.98 8.16 -6.76
CA ASP A 76 -13.22 7.84 -7.98
C ASP A 76 -14.08 7.10 -9.04
N ARG A 77 -15.35 6.79 -8.74
CA ARG A 77 -16.30 6.15 -9.69
C ARG A 77 -17.10 7.15 -10.53
N GLY A 78 -16.96 8.45 -10.30
CA GLY A 78 -17.81 9.50 -10.90
C GLY A 78 -17.35 10.07 -12.25
N LEU A 79 -16.17 9.73 -12.76
CA LEU A 79 -15.63 10.33 -14.00
C LEU A 79 -15.65 9.37 -15.20
N ARG A 80 -16.80 8.77 -15.48
CA ARG A 80 -17.06 8.17 -16.78
C ARG A 80 -17.99 9.11 -17.56
N PRO A 81 -17.52 9.89 -18.55
CA PRO A 81 -18.43 10.65 -19.39
C PRO A 81 -19.29 9.68 -20.21
N PRO A 82 -20.62 9.88 -20.30
CA PRO A 82 -21.43 9.14 -21.26
C PRO A 82 -20.98 9.50 -22.69
N ARG A 83 -20.88 8.48 -23.53
CA ARG A 83 -20.72 8.64 -24.98
C ARG A 83 -22.02 9.11 -25.62
#